data_AF-A0A095BSE2-F1
#
_entry.id   AF-A0A095BSE2-F1
#
_cell.length_a   1.000
_cell.length_b   1.000
_cell.length_c   1.000
_cell.angle_alpha   90.00
_cell.angle_beta   90.00
_cell.angle_gamma   90.00
#
_symmetry.space_group_name_H-M   'P 1'
#
loop_
_entity.id
_entity.type
_entity.pdbx_description
1 polymer ?
#
loop_
_entity_poly.entity_id
_entity_poly.type
_entity_poly.pdbx_seq_one_letter_code
_entity_poly.pdbx_strand_id
1 'polypeptide(L)'
;MLPEWVNGLGYIMSLGAMAGAYLVARRIPMWAFLLWSVTNLYEFWVAAFYYHNIWMSVQFGFFFLNSIYGIYSWKKHPVKT
;
A
#
# COMPACT_ATOMS: atom_id res chain seq x y z
N MET A 1 19.68 -0.96 12.12
CA MET A 1 19.75 -1.98 11.03
C MET A 1 18.46 -2.78 11.09
N LEU A 2 17.76 -2.92 9.96
CA LEU A 2 16.51 -3.70 9.92
C LEU A 2 16.80 -5.20 10.05
N PRO A 3 15.97 -5.97 10.76
CA PRO A 3 16.04 -7.42 10.74
C PRO A 3 15.90 -7.95 9.30
N GLU A 4 16.61 -9.02 8.96
CA GLU A 4 16.63 -9.57 7.59
C GLU A 4 15.24 -9.97 7.08
N TRP A 5 14.40 -10.52 7.96
CA TRP A 5 13.02 -10.86 7.61
C TRP A 5 12.19 -9.62 7.28
N VAL A 6 12.46 -8.48 7.94
CA VAL A 6 11.81 -7.20 7.61
C VAL A 6 12.26 -6.75 6.25
N ASN A 7 13.57 -6.78 5.95
CA ASN A 7 14.07 -6.45 4.61
C ASN A 7 13.49 -7.36 3.52
N GLY A 8 13.39 -8.67 3.77
CA GLY A 8 12.77 -9.63 2.86
C GLY A 8 11.32 -9.29 2.57
N LEU A 9 10.53 -8.95 3.59
CA LEU A 9 9.17 -8.44 3.41
C LEU A 9 9.14 -7.12 2.63
N GLY A 10 10.10 -6.23 2.86
CA GLY A 10 10.20 -4.94 2.16
C GLY A 10 10.35 -5.11 0.64
N TYR A 11 11.14 -6.09 0.19
CA TYR A 11 11.24 -6.42 -1.23
C TYR A 11 9.91 -6.94 -1.81
N ILE A 12 9.21 -7.80 -1.06
CA ILE A 12 7.89 -8.31 -1.47
C ILE A 12 6.87 -7.17 -1.56
N MET A 13 6.87 -6.26 -0.58
CA MET A 13 5.96 -5.10 -0.58
C MET A 13 6.27 -4.12 -1.70
N SER A 14 7.55 -3.92 -2.04
CA SER A 14 7.96 -3.12 -3.20
C SER A 14 7.43 -3.70 -4.51
N LEU A 15 7.51 -5.02 -4.69
CA LEU A 15 6.91 -5.72 -5.84
C LEU A 15 5.38 -5.57 -5.84
N GLY A 16 4.74 -5.66 -4.68
CA GLY A 16 3.30 -5.42 -4.52
C GLY A 16 2.87 -4.01 -4.93
N ALA A 17 3.68 -3.00 -4.57
CA ALA A 17 3.41 -1.60 -4.95
C ALA A 17 3.52 -1.38 -6.47
N MET A 18 4.54 -1.97 -7.10
CA MET A 18 4.72 -1.96 -8.56
C MET A 18 3.57 -2.69 -9.27
N ALA A 19 3.17 -3.86 -8.77
CA ALA A 19 2.05 -4.62 -9.30
C ALA A 19 0.73 -3.83 -9.19
N GLY A 20 0.52 -3.12 -8.08
CA GLY A 20 -0.62 -2.20 -7.92
C GLY A 20 -0.65 -1.11 -8.99
N ALA A 21 0.49 -0.45 -9.26
CA ALA A 21 0.58 0.56 -10.32
C ALA A 21 0.26 0.00 -11.70
N TYR A 22 0.75 -1.21 -12.01
CA TYR A 22 0.44 -1.92 -13.24
C TYR A 22 -1.06 -2.25 -13.37
N LEU A 23 -1.70 -2.70 -12.30
CA LEU A 23 -3.14 -3.04 -12.30
C LEU A 23 -4.02 -1.79 -12.51
N VAL A 24 -3.63 -0.64 -11.96
CA VAL A 24 -4.29 0.64 -12.26
C VAL A 24 -4.14 0.99 -13.75
N ALA A 25 -2.94 0.84 -14.32
CA ALA A 25 -2.71 1.08 -15.75
C ALA A 25 -3.56 0.14 -16.64
N ARG A 26 -3.86 -1.07 -16.17
CA ARG A 26 -4.76 -2.04 -16.82
C ARG A 26 -6.25 -1.79 -16.58
N ARG A 27 -6.62 -0.69 -15.91
CA ARG A 27 -8.01 -0.34 -15.56
C ARG A 27 -8.69 -1.37 -14.63
N ILE A 28 -7.92 -2.05 -13.77
CA ILE A 28 -8.46 -2.96 -12.75
C ILE A 28 -8.04 -2.50 -11.34
N PRO A 29 -8.44 -1.28 -10.92
CA PRO A 29 -7.90 -0.62 -9.74
C PRO A 29 -8.31 -1.28 -8.41
N MET A 30 -9.36 -2.11 -8.39
CA MET A 30 -9.77 -2.82 -7.17
C MET A 30 -8.62 -3.65 -6.57
N TRP A 31 -7.96 -4.45 -7.40
CA TRP A 31 -6.83 -5.29 -6.95
C TRP A 31 -5.62 -4.45 -6.59
N ALA A 32 -5.42 -3.31 -7.26
CA ALA A 32 -4.38 -2.35 -6.89
C ALA A 32 -4.62 -1.76 -5.49
N PHE A 33 -5.85 -1.36 -5.18
CA PHE A 33 -6.17 -0.83 -3.85
C PHE A 33 -6.01 -1.88 -2.74
N LEU A 34 -6.31 -3.15 -3.04
CA LEU A 34 -6.06 -4.25 -2.09
C LEU A 34 -4.56 -4.44 -1.84
N LEU A 35 -3.74 -4.50 -2.89
CA LEU A 35 -2.28 -4.60 -2.76
C LEU A 35 -1.71 -3.40 -2.01
N TRP A 36 -2.11 -2.19 -2.38
CA TRP A 36 -1.64 -0.97 -1.74
C TRP A 36 -2.04 -0.86 -0.27
N SER A 37 -3.19 -1.43 0.13
CA SER A 37 -3.57 -1.47 1.54
C SER A 37 -2.57 -2.29 2.36
N VAL A 38 -2.13 -3.45 1.84
CA VAL A 38 -1.16 -4.28 2.54
C VAL A 38 0.22 -3.63 2.56
N THR A 39 0.68 -3.09 1.42
CA THR A 39 2.01 -2.45 1.34
C THR A 39 2.08 -1.21 2.20
N ASN A 40 1.07 -0.33 2.16
CA ASN A 40 1.06 0.89 2.96
C ASN A 40 0.98 0.61 4.48
N LEU A 41 0.25 -0.44 4.88
CA LEU A 41 0.20 -0.85 6.29
C LEU A 41 1.56 -1.38 6.78
N TYR A 42 2.26 -2.14 5.94
CA TYR A 42 3.62 -2.59 6.24
C TYR A 42 4.59 -1.40 6.33
N GLU A 43 4.59 -0.49 5.35
CA GLU A 43 5.48 0.67 5.35
C GLU A 43 5.20 1.60 6.54
N PHE A 44 3.93 1.76 6.93
CA PHE A 44 3.54 2.44 8.16
C PHE A 44 4.19 1.80 9.39
N TRP A 45 4.09 0.47 9.51
CA TRP A 45 4.66 -0.27 10.63
C TRP A 45 6.20 -0.15 10.65
N VAL A 46 6.87 -0.30 9.51
CA VAL A 46 8.34 -0.13 9.45
C VAL A 46 8.75 1.29 9.83
N ALA A 47 8.06 2.30 9.28
CA ALA A 47 8.34 3.70 9.56
C ALA A 47 8.15 4.06 11.04
N ALA A 48 7.12 3.52 11.69
CA ALA A 48 6.81 3.82 13.08
C ALA A 48 7.76 3.10 14.06
N PHE A 49 7.99 1.80 13.85
CA PHE A 49 8.64 0.95 14.84
C PHE A 49 10.13 0.73 14.63
N TYR A 50 10.66 0.90 13.41
CA TYR A 50 12.09 0.73 13.14
C TYR A 50 12.80 2.03 12.77
N TYR A 51 12.17 2.86 11.94
CA TYR A 51 12.75 4.14 11.55
C TYR A 51 12.42 5.27 12.51
N HIS A 52 11.42 5.07 13.39
CA HIS A 52 10.89 6.10 14.30
C HIS A 52 10.63 7.44 13.58
N ASN A 53 10.19 7.36 12.33
CA ASN A 53 10.00 8.51 11.47
C ASN A 53 8.51 8.84 11.41
N ILE A 54 8.11 9.85 12.18
CA ILE A 54 6.71 10.25 12.29
C ILE A 54 6.14 10.75 10.94
N TRP A 55 6.94 11.44 10.14
CA TRP A 55 6.49 11.98 8.85
C TRP A 55 6.15 10.86 7.86
N MET A 56 7.04 9.87 7.74
CA MET A 56 6.78 8.69 6.90
C MET A 56 5.61 7.87 7.44
N SER A 57 5.51 7.72 8.77
CA SER A 57 4.39 7.02 9.40
C SER A 57 3.07 7.69 9.06
N VAL A 58 2.95 9.00 9.23
CA VAL A 58 1.71 9.74 8.89
C VAL A 58 1.39 9.61 7.39
N GLN A 59 2.38 9.72 6.52
CA GLN A 59 2.21 9.59 5.07
C GLN A 59 1.67 8.21 4.68
N PHE A 60 2.30 7.12 5.14
CA PHE A 60 1.85 5.76 4.83
C PHE A 60 0.52 5.42 5.51
N GLY A 61 0.27 5.94 6.71
CA GLY A 61 -1.04 5.85 7.37
C GLY A 61 -2.14 6.51 6.54
N PHE A 62 -1.89 7.70 5.99
CA PHE A 62 -2.84 8.36 5.09
C PHE A 62 -3.05 7.58 3.80
N PHE A 63 -1.98 7.05 3.19
CA PHE A 63 -2.08 6.23 1.98
C PHE A 63 -2.83 4.91 2.21
N PHE A 64 -2.68 4.30 3.39
CA PHE A 64 -3.46 3.13 3.79
C PHE A 64 -4.95 3.45 3.90
N LEU A 65 -5.32 4.56 4.54
CA LEU A 65 -6.71 4.99 4.60
C LEU A 65 -7.27 5.32 3.20
N ASN A 66 -6.45 5.94 2.35
CA ASN A 66 -6.82 6.25 0.98
C ASN A 66 -7.04 4.98 0.13
N SER A 67 -6.24 3.93 0.32
CA SER A 67 -6.45 2.67 -0.39
C SER A 67 -7.72 1.94 0.07
N ILE A 68 -8.05 1.98 1.38
CA ILE A 68 -9.34 1.48 1.88
C ILE A 68 -10.50 2.27 1.28
N TYR A 69 -10.39 3.60 1.24
CA TYR A 69 -11.39 4.45 0.62
C TYR A 69 -11.54 4.14 -0.87
N GLY A 70 -10.44 3.89 -1.58
CA GLY A 70 -10.44 3.44 -2.98
C GLY A 70 -11.23 2.15 -3.19
N ILE A 71 -11.08 1.16 -2.32
CA ILE A 71 -11.88 -0.10 -2.35
C ILE A 71 -13.37 0.22 -2.19
N TYR A 72 -13.73 1.02 -1.17
CA TYR A 72 -15.12 1.38 -0.91
C TYR A 72 -15.74 2.15 -2.10
N SER A 73 -15.03 3.16 -2.60
CA SER A 73 -15.45 4.00 -3.72
C SER A 73 -15.65 3.18 -4.99
N TRP A 74 -14.72 2.27 -5.32
CA TRP A 74 -14.83 1.41 -6.49
C TRP A 74 -16.00 0.43 -6.41
N LYS A 75 -16.32 -0.10 -5.22
CA LYS A 75 -17.51 -0.93 -5.02
C LYS A 75 -18.81 -0.16 -5.26
N LYS A 76 -18.85 1.11 -4.85
CA LYS A 76 -20.04 1.97 -4.96
C LYS A 76 -20.23 2.56 -6.37
N HIS A 77 -19.12 2.88 -7.02
CA HIS A 77 -19.08 3.50 -8.34
C HIS A 77 -18.10 2.74 -9.24
N PRO A 78 -18.45 1.52 -9.67
CA PRO A 78 -17.60 0.79 -10.61
C PRO A 78 -17.56 1.56 -11.93
N VAL A 79 -16.37 1.99 -12.35
CA VAL A 79 -16.21 2.56 -13.69
C VAL A 79 -16.47 1.43 -14.68
N LYS A 80 -17.57 1.55 -15.43
CA LYS A 80 -17.88 0.63 -16.52
C LYS A 80 -16.75 0.72 -17.54
N THR A 81 -16.04 -0.39 -17.73
CA THR A 81 -15.05 -0.56 -18.79
C THR A 81 -15.74 -0.77 -20.11
#